data_AF-A0A3C1Y7S4-F1
#
_entry.id   AF-A0A3C1Y7S4-F1
#
_cell.length_a   1.000
_cell.length_b   1.000
_cell.length_c   1.000
_cell.angle_alpha   90.00
_cell.angle_beta   90.00
_cell.angle_gamma   90.00
#
_symmetry.space_group_name_H-M   'P 1'
#
loop_
_entity.id
_entity.type
_entity.pdbx_description
1 polymer ?
#
loop_
_entity_poly.entity_id
_entity_poly.type
_entity_poly.pdbx_seq_one_letter_code
_entity_poly.pdbx_strand_id
1 'polypeptide(L)'
;MKKSDEIRKIDRDIAARLQAGLPQAPENEWFTPRVINRLPEKRHNRVAILVQWLCYLLSLGALGTGTWLTVDYILANGLTAGSLVILASIPVLAIFCTIVMAAPAVRKAFEGEQGLFR
;
A
#
# COMPACT_ATOMS: atom_id res chain seq x y z
N MET A 1 15.69 -49.12 -24.55
CA MET A 1 16.58 -48.02 -25.02
C MET A 1 16.18 -47.40 -26.36
N LYS A 2 15.66 -48.13 -27.34
CA LYS A 2 15.30 -47.55 -28.67
C LYS A 2 14.23 -46.45 -28.66
N LYS A 3 13.21 -46.55 -27.80
CA LYS A 3 12.06 -45.62 -27.79
C LYS A 3 12.43 -44.20 -27.33
N SER A 4 13.35 -44.07 -26.38
CA SER A 4 13.83 -42.76 -25.90
C SER A 4 14.65 -42.01 -26.95
N ASP A 5 15.40 -42.74 -27.77
CA ASP A 5 16.20 -42.14 -28.84
C ASP A 5 15.34 -41.63 -30.00
N GLU A 6 14.24 -42.33 -30.32
CA GLU A 6 13.27 -41.85 -31.30
C GLU A 6 12.51 -40.62 -30.83
N ILE A 7 12.06 -40.59 -29.57
CA ILE A 7 11.42 -39.41 -28.98
C ILE A 7 12.37 -38.21 -29.04
N ARG A 8 13.65 -38.40 -28.71
CA ARG A 8 14.67 -37.33 -28.76
C ARG A 8 15.04 -36.87 -30.17
N LYS A 9 14.75 -37.67 -31.20
CA LYS A 9 14.90 -37.27 -32.61
C LYS A 9 13.69 -36.46 -33.07
N ILE A 10 12.49 -36.92 -32.73
CA ILE A 10 11.23 -36.22 -33.05
C ILE A 10 11.22 -34.84 -32.38
N ASP A 11 11.63 -34.75 -31.12
CA ASP A 11 11.66 -33.48 -30.37
C ASP A 11 12.64 -32.46 -30.99
N ARG A 12 13.78 -32.94 -31.52
CA ARG A 12 14.73 -32.11 -32.27
C ARG A 12 14.19 -31.63 -33.61
N ASP A 13 13.46 -32.49 -34.33
CA ASP A 13 12.87 -32.13 -35.62
C ASP A 13 11.72 -31.12 -35.43
N ILE A 14 10.94 -31.27 -34.35
CA ILE A 14 9.91 -30.31 -33.93
C ILE A 14 10.53 -28.97 -33.55
N ALA A 15 11.59 -28.96 -32.73
CA ALA A 15 12.28 -27.74 -32.33
C ALA A 15 12.88 -26.99 -33.54
N ALA A 16 13.47 -27.71 -34.51
CA ALA A 16 14.02 -27.13 -35.72
C ALA A 16 12.95 -26.48 -36.60
N ARG A 17 11.78 -27.11 -36.74
CA ARG A 17 10.65 -26.56 -37.51
C ARG A 17 10.00 -25.36 -36.82
N LEU A 18 9.89 -25.38 -35.50
CA LEU A 18 9.41 -24.25 -34.71
C LEU A 18 10.34 -23.04 -34.85
N GLN A 19 11.66 -23.25 -34.80
CA GLN A 19 12.63 -22.16 -35.01
C GLN A 19 12.60 -21.59 -36.43
N ALA A 20 12.29 -22.42 -37.45
CA ALA A 20 12.17 -21.95 -38.83
C ALA A 20 10.90 -21.13 -39.10
N GLY A 21 9.83 -21.35 -38.34
CA GLY A 21 8.53 -20.68 -38.53
C GLY A 21 8.25 -19.51 -37.59
N LEU A 22 9.07 -19.32 -36.56
CA LEU A 22 8.89 -18.24 -35.58
C LEU A 22 9.84 -17.08 -35.90
N PRO A 23 9.35 -15.83 -35.89
CA PRO A 23 10.24 -14.68 -35.87
C PRO A 23 11.14 -14.79 -34.63
N GLN A 24 12.45 -14.80 -34.85
CA GLN A 24 13.44 -14.77 -33.78
C GLN A 24 13.12 -13.57 -32.88
N ALA A 25 12.99 -13.83 -31.58
CA ALA A 25 12.70 -12.78 -30.61
C ALA A 25 13.77 -11.68 -30.78
N PRO A 26 13.37 -10.40 -30.92
CA PRO A 26 14.34 -9.31 -31.03
C PRO A 26 15.24 -9.32 -29.79
N GLU A 27 16.54 -9.03 -29.95
CA GLU A 27 17.50 -8.90 -28.83
C GLU A 27 17.12 -7.83 -27.80
N ASN A 28 16.00 -7.11 -27.98
CA ASN A 28 15.57 -6.12 -27.02
C ASN A 28 15.17 -6.79 -25.70
N GLU A 29 15.75 -6.27 -24.62
CA GLU A 29 15.56 -6.76 -23.26
C GLU A 29 14.12 -6.59 -22.75
N TRP A 30 13.23 -5.93 -23.52
CA TRP A 30 11.89 -5.51 -23.10
C TRP A 30 11.00 -6.68 -22.64
N PHE A 31 11.29 -7.90 -23.08
CA PHE A 31 10.55 -9.11 -22.69
C PHE A 31 11.35 -10.09 -21.82
N THR A 32 12.48 -9.67 -21.26
CA THR A 32 13.10 -10.46 -20.19
C THR A 32 12.26 -10.36 -18.91
N PRO A 33 12.14 -11.44 -18.11
CA PRO A 33 11.46 -11.40 -16.82
C PRO A 33 11.98 -10.27 -15.91
N ARG A 34 13.25 -9.88 -16.10
CA ARG A 34 13.90 -8.77 -15.42
C ARG A 34 13.31 -7.40 -15.74
N VAL A 35 12.75 -7.20 -16.93
CA VAL A 35 12.12 -5.94 -17.34
C VAL A 35 10.62 -5.94 -17.01
N ILE A 36 9.93 -7.07 -17.21
CA ILE A 36 8.51 -7.21 -16.81
C ILE A 36 8.31 -7.08 -15.30
N ASN A 37 9.26 -7.55 -14.49
CA ASN A 37 9.12 -7.57 -13.03
C ASN A 37 9.72 -6.34 -12.32
N ARG A 38 10.16 -5.31 -13.05
CA ARG A 38 10.49 -4.02 -12.45
C ARG A 38 9.20 -3.29 -12.12
N LEU A 39 8.68 -3.54 -10.91
CA LEU A 39 7.74 -2.64 -10.27
C LEU A 39 8.30 -1.20 -10.39
N PRO A 40 7.49 -0.22 -10.81
CA PRO A 40 7.96 1.16 -10.93
C PRO A 40 8.60 1.58 -9.62
N GLU A 41 9.76 2.24 -9.70
CA GLU A 41 10.49 2.70 -8.51
C GLU A 41 9.52 3.40 -7.58
N LYS A 42 9.42 2.93 -6.33
CA LYS A 42 8.56 3.53 -5.31
C LYS A 42 9.04 4.98 -5.12
N ARG A 43 8.39 5.92 -5.81
CA ARG A 43 8.64 7.36 -5.70
C ARG A 43 8.38 7.74 -4.24
N HIS A 44 9.44 7.82 -3.45
CA HIS A 44 9.39 8.33 -2.09
C HIS A 44 9.15 9.82 -2.17
N ASN A 45 7.88 10.21 -2.24
CA ASN A 45 7.50 11.61 -2.26
C ASN A 45 7.63 12.17 -0.84
N ARG A 46 8.77 12.78 -0.53
CA ARG A 46 9.07 13.39 0.78
C ARG A 46 8.00 14.42 1.19
N VAL A 47 7.41 15.12 0.21
CA VAL A 47 6.33 16.08 0.43
C VAL A 47 5.08 15.41 0.99
N ALA A 48 4.71 14.24 0.45
CA ALA A 48 3.54 13.50 0.93
C ALA A 48 3.70 13.04 2.39
N ILE A 49 4.93 12.67 2.78
CA ILE A 49 5.26 12.28 4.16
C ILE A 49 5.12 13.50 5.10
N LEU A 50 5.63 14.66 4.70
CA LEU A 50 5.52 15.89 5.51
C LEU A 50 4.06 16.34 5.69
N VAL A 51 3.26 16.30 4.62
CA VAL A 51 1.83 16.62 4.68
C VAL A 51 1.08 15.65 5.60
N GLN A 52 1.42 14.36 5.55
CA GLN A 52 0.81 13.36 6.42
C GLN A 52 1.14 13.63 7.90
N TRP A 53 2.39 13.95 8.22
CA TRP A 53 2.80 14.36 9.57
C TRP A 53 2.10 15.63 10.05
N LEU A 54 1.99 16.64 9.20
CA LEU A 54 1.27 17.87 9.51
C LEU A 54 -0.21 17.57 9.84
N CYS A 55 -0.83 16.70 9.06
CA CYS A 55 -2.24 16.34 9.25
C CYS A 55 -2.47 15.55 10.55
N TYR A 56 -1.52 14.68 10.92
CA TYR A 56 -1.56 14.00 12.22
C TYR A 56 -1.42 14.97 13.39
N LEU A 57 -0.48 15.91 13.33
CA LEU A 57 -0.28 16.91 14.39
C LEU A 57 -1.49 17.83 14.54
N LEU A 58 -2.06 18.28 13.42
CA LEU A 58 -3.28 19.10 13.43
C LEU A 58 -4.48 18.34 14.01
N SER A 59 -4.65 17.07 13.65
CA SER A 59 -5.74 16.24 14.19
C SER A 59 -5.59 16.03 15.70
N LEU A 60 -4.36 15.74 16.17
CA LEU A 60 -4.07 15.59 17.59
C LEU A 60 -4.33 16.89 18.37
N GLY A 61 -3.89 18.02 17.81
CA GLY A 61 -4.11 19.34 18.39
C GLY A 61 -5.60 19.67 18.50
N ALA A 62 -6.36 19.49 17.40
CA ALA A 62 -7.79 19.76 17.37
C ALA A 62 -8.57 18.90 18.37
N LEU A 63 -8.17 17.65 18.58
CA LEU A 63 -8.76 16.76 19.59
C LEU A 63 -8.49 17.26 21.01
N GLY A 64 -7.24 17.61 21.31
CA GLY A 64 -6.85 18.13 22.63
C GLY A 64 -7.55 19.45 22.96
N THR A 65 -7.54 20.41 22.03
CA THR A 65 -8.20 21.70 22.26
C THR A 65 -9.72 21.57 22.28
N GLY A 66 -10.30 20.73 21.43
CA GLY A 66 -11.73 20.48 21.39
C GLY A 66 -12.26 19.86 22.69
N THR A 67 -11.56 18.86 23.23
CA THR A 67 -11.91 18.27 24.54
C THR A 67 -11.76 19.28 25.66
N TRP A 68 -10.64 20.01 25.73
CA TRP A 68 -10.40 21.02 26.75
C TRP A 68 -11.50 22.08 26.78
N LEU A 69 -11.81 22.69 25.64
CA LEU A 69 -12.85 23.72 25.52
C LEU A 69 -14.24 23.18 25.87
N THR A 70 -14.54 21.93 25.51
CA THR A 70 -15.82 21.31 25.84
C THR A 70 -15.95 21.09 27.35
N VAL A 71 -14.88 20.66 28.02
CA VAL A 71 -14.86 20.49 29.48
C VAL A 71 -14.98 21.84 30.19
N ASP A 72 -14.24 22.85 29.75
CA ASP A 72 -14.31 24.20 30.31
C ASP A 72 -15.72 24.80 30.17
N TYR A 73 -16.35 24.58 29.02
CA TYR A 73 -17.74 24.97 28.78
C TYR A 73 -18.73 24.26 29.73
N ILE A 74 -18.53 22.96 30.00
CA ILE A 74 -19.35 22.19 30.95
C ILE A 74 -19.17 22.70 32.37
N LEU A 75 -17.94 23.03 32.78
CA LEU A 75 -17.65 23.58 34.10
C LEU A 75 -18.29 24.95 34.30
N ALA A 76 -18.32 25.79 33.26
CA ALA A 76 -18.89 27.14 33.34
C ALA A 76 -20.43 27.18 33.21
N ASN A 77 -21.02 26.33 32.36
CA ASN A 77 -22.46 26.40 32.00
C ASN A 77 -23.29 25.21 32.52
N GLY A 78 -22.66 24.25 33.19
CA GLY A 78 -23.30 23.03 33.64
C GLY A 78 -23.45 21.97 32.54
N LEU A 79 -23.79 20.75 32.95
CA LEU A 79 -23.90 19.61 32.05
C LEU A 79 -25.21 19.68 31.25
N THR A 80 -25.10 19.90 29.95
CA THR A 80 -26.23 19.93 29.02
C THR A 80 -26.19 18.74 28.06
N ALA A 81 -27.35 18.28 27.58
CA ALA A 81 -27.41 17.16 26.63
C ALA A 81 -26.56 17.44 25.36
N GLY A 82 -26.52 18.69 24.89
CA GLY A 82 -25.67 19.11 23.77
C GLY A 82 -24.17 18.94 24.05
N SER A 83 -23.71 19.35 25.24
CA SER A 83 -22.31 19.16 25.64
C SER A 83 -21.92 17.69 25.74
N LEU A 84 -22.86 16.82 26.11
CA LEU A 84 -22.64 15.37 26.23
C LEU A 84 -22.50 14.71 24.86
N VAL A 85 -23.30 15.12 23.88
CA VAL A 85 -23.21 14.67 22.48
C VAL A 85 -21.89 15.13 21.85
N ILE A 86 -21.48 16.39 22.09
CA ILE A 86 -20.20 16.90 21.59
C ILE A 86 -19.05 16.11 22.20
N LEU A 87 -19.03 15.93 23.52
CA LEU A 87 -17.99 15.17 24.22
C LEU A 87 -17.91 13.71 23.73
N ALA A 88 -19.04 13.07 23.44
CA ALA A 88 -19.09 11.70 22.93
C ALA A 88 -18.67 11.58 21.44
N SER A 89 -18.94 12.61 20.62
CA SER A 89 -18.60 12.58 19.19
C SER A 89 -17.11 12.77 18.92
N ILE A 90 -16.41 13.53 19.77
CA ILE A 90 -14.96 13.78 19.67
C ILE A 90 -14.13 12.47 19.60
N PRO A 91 -14.25 11.50 20.54
CA PRO A 91 -13.48 10.26 20.48
C PRO A 91 -13.89 9.36 19.31
N VAL A 92 -15.16 9.35 18.90
CA VAL A 92 -15.62 8.59 17.73
C VAL A 92 -14.97 9.11 16.44
N LEU A 93 -14.95 10.43 16.28
CA LEU A 93 -14.27 11.08 15.16
C LEU A 93 -12.75 10.88 15.22
N ALA A 94 -12.15 10.92 16.41
CA ALA A 94 -10.72 10.64 16.60
C ALA A 94 -10.34 9.25 16.09
N ILE A 95 -11.08 8.22 16.50
CA ILE A 95 -10.84 6.84 16.10
C ILE A 95 -11.07 6.68 14.59
N PHE A 96 -12.14 7.28 14.05
CA PHE A 96 -12.40 7.22 12.61
C PHE A 96 -11.28 7.88 11.79
N CYS A 97 -10.86 9.10 12.14
CA CYS A 97 -9.79 9.83 11.45
C CYS A 97 -8.45 9.09 11.53
N THR A 98 -8.10 8.55 12.71
CA THR A 98 -6.87 7.78 12.88
C THR A 98 -6.87 6.51 12.04
N ILE A 99 -7.99 5.77 11.97
CA ILE A 99 -8.10 4.58 11.12
C ILE A 99 -7.95 4.95 9.64
N VAL A 100 -8.68 5.94 9.15
CA VAL A 100 -8.65 6.34 7.73
C VAL A 100 -7.24 6.80 7.32
N MET A 101 -6.56 7.54 8.18
CA MET A 101 -5.21 8.04 7.89
C MET A 101 -4.11 7.01 8.13
N ALA A 102 -4.25 6.12 9.11
CA ALA A 102 -3.25 5.08 9.40
C ALA A 102 -3.38 3.88 8.45
N ALA A 103 -4.57 3.59 7.90
CA ALA A 103 -4.79 2.48 6.96
C ALA A 103 -3.76 2.38 5.82
N PRO A 104 -3.43 3.45 5.07
CA PRO A 104 -2.42 3.35 4.01
C PRO A 104 -0.99 3.15 4.54
N ALA A 105 -0.66 3.65 5.73
CA ALA A 105 0.66 3.45 6.35
C ALA A 105 0.80 2.01 6.87
N VAL A 106 -0.23 1.49 7.50
CA VAL A 106 -0.30 0.12 8.02
C VAL A 106 -0.25 -0.90 6.87
N ARG A 107 -0.98 -0.67 5.78
CA ARG A 107 -0.88 -1.52 4.57
C ARG A 107 0.53 -1.56 4.00
N LYS A 108 1.22 -0.42 3.95
CA LYS A 108 2.61 -0.34 3.49
C LYS A 108 3.60 -1.03 4.44
N ALA A 109 3.36 -0.98 5.76
CA ALA A 109 4.19 -1.67 6.75
C ALA A 109 4.07 -3.19 6.59
N PHE A 110 2.85 -3.72 6.45
CA PHE A 110 2.61 -5.14 6.23
C PHE A 110 3.14 -5.64 4.87
N GLU A 111 3.00 -4.87 3.79
CA GLU A 111 3.60 -5.19 2.49
C GLU A 111 5.14 -5.12 2.51
N GLY A 112 5.72 -4.26 3.36
CA GLY A 112 7.16 -4.14 3.54
C GLY A 112 7.79 -5.32 4.30
N GLU A 113 7.11 -5.85 5.32
CA GLU A 113 7.56 -7.04 6.05
C GLU A 113 7.57 -8.30 5.16
N GLN A 114 6.59 -8.48 4.27
CA GLN A 114 6.55 -9.64 3.38
C GLN A 114 7.70 -9.70 2.36
N GLY A 115 8.34 -8.57 2.05
CA GLY A 115 9.51 -8.50 1.18
C GLY A 115 10.85 -8.79 1.87
N LEU A 116 10.90 -8.76 3.21
CA LEU A 116 12.13 -9.01 3.97
C LEU A 116 12.33 -10.50 4.27
N PHE A 117 11.26 -11.29 4.23
CA PHE A 117 11.26 -12.75 4.48
C PHE A 117 11.27 -13.59 3.20
N ARG A 118 11.62 -13.02 2.04
CA ARG A 118 11.71 -13.73 0.75
C ARG A 118 13.07 -13.63 0.11
#